data_AF-A0A3L9G0I2-F1
#
_entry.id   AF-A0A3L9G0I2-F1
#
_cell.length_a   1.000
_cell.length_b   1.000
_cell.length_c   1.000
_cell.angle_alpha   90.00
_cell.angle_beta   90.00
_cell.angle_gamma   90.00
#
_symmetry.space_group_name_H-M   'P 1'
#
loop_
_entity.id
_entity.type
_entity.pdbx_description
1 polymer ?
#
loop_
_entity_poly.entity_id
_entity_poly.type
_entity_poly.pdbx_seq_one_letter_code
_entity_poly.pdbx_strand_id
1 'polypeptide(L)' 'LGEYRLVLKFSPGFNHYNVDSKALMSFRSLRVYSDNKSVTFAELDVFDLSEALSAPDVIFH' A
#
# COMPACT_ATOMS: atom_id res chain seq x y z
N LEU A 1 19.07 2.12 0.29
CA LEU A 1 18.04 2.45 1.29
C LEU A 1 16.75 2.77 0.53
N GLY A 2 16.25 1.78 -0.20
CA GLY A 2 15.18 1.98 -1.16
C GLY A 2 14.90 0.70 -1.94
N GLU A 3 14.61 -0.38 -1.23
CA GLU A 3 14.25 -1.67 -1.83
C GLU A 3 12.79 -2.05 -1.58
N TYR A 4 12.14 -1.46 -0.57
CA TYR A 4 10.78 -1.82 -0.20
C TYR A 4 9.73 -0.85 -0.73
N ARG A 5 8.70 -1.42 -1.37
CA ARG A 5 7.58 -0.69 -1.95
C ARG A 5 6.26 -1.24 -1.43
N LEU A 6 5.50 -0.42 -0.70
CA LEU A 6 4.14 -0.77 -0.31
C LEU A 6 3.15 -0.36 -1.41
N VAL A 7 2.33 -1.28 -1.89
CA VAL A 7 1.31 -1.03 -2.91
C VAL A 7 -0.09 -1.22 -2.34
N LEU A 8 -0.89 -0.16 -2.40
CA LEU A 8 -2.30 -0.11 -2.03
C LEU A 8 -3.17 -0.20 -3.28
N LYS A 9 -4.05 -1.19 -3.36
CA LYS A 9 -5.05 -1.29 -4.44
C LYS A 9 -6.45 -1.05 -3.88
N PHE A 10 -7.14 -0.05 -4.41
CA PHE A 10 -8.52 0.24 -4.04
C PHE A 10 -9.52 -0.68 -4.74
N SER A 11 -10.69 -0.83 -4.14
CA SER A 11 -11.82 -1.53 -4.77
C SER A 11 -12.40 -0.69 -5.93
N PRO A 12 -12.90 -1.33 -7.01
CA PRO A 12 -13.61 -0.63 -8.07
C PRO A 12 -14.78 0.19 -7.51
N GLY A 13 -15.02 1.38 -8.07
CA GLY A 13 -16.00 2.34 -7.55
C GLY A 13 -15.43 3.37 -6.58
N PHE A 14 -14.11 3.35 -6.36
CA PHE A 14 -13.41 4.44 -5.68
C PHE A 14 -13.45 5.72 -6.54
N ASN A 15 -14.24 6.70 -6.10
CA ASN A 15 -14.24 8.03 -6.69
C ASN A 15 -13.17 8.89 -6.02
N HIS A 16 -11.99 9.00 -6.64
CA HIS A 16 -10.87 9.85 -6.16
C HIS A 16 -11.27 11.32 -5.92
N TYR A 17 -12.36 11.78 -6.56
CA TYR A 17 -12.83 13.17 -6.48
C TYR A 17 -13.96 13.41 -5.47
N ASN A 18 -14.46 12.39 -4.77
CA ASN A 18 -15.45 12.60 -3.70
C ASN A 18 -14.74 12.49 -2.34
N VAL A 19 -14.24 13.62 -1.88
CA VAL A 19 -13.62 13.78 -0.55
C VAL A 19 -14.72 13.83 0.51
N ASP A 20 -15.47 12.74 0.66
CA ASP A 20 -16.07 12.48 1.97
C ASP A 20 -15.02 11.73 2.79
N SER A 21 -14.26 12.49 3.60
CA SER A 21 -13.25 11.93 4.49
C SER A 21 -13.82 10.96 5.54
N LYS A 22 -15.16 10.83 5.61
CA LYS A 22 -15.87 9.87 6.45
C LYS A 22 -16.32 8.61 5.71
N ALA A 23 -16.17 8.54 4.40
CA ALA A 23 -16.47 7.32 3.65
C ALA A 23 -15.47 6.23 4.05
N LEU A 24 -15.98 5.05 4.43
CA LEU A 24 -15.15 3.91 4.80
C LEU A 24 -14.37 3.44 3.56
N MET A 25 -13.11 3.87 3.45
CA MET A 25 -12.24 3.51 2.36
C MET A 25 -11.89 2.03 2.45
N SER A 26 -12.28 1.24 1.44
CA SER A 26 -11.94 -0.17 1.36
C SER A 26 -10.81 -0.39 0.35
N PHE A 27 -9.75 -1.05 0.82
CA PHE A 27 -8.68 -1.54 -0.04
C PHE A 27 -8.98 -2.98 -0.44
N ARG A 28 -8.80 -3.30 -1.72
CA ARG A 28 -8.89 -4.66 -2.24
C ARG A 28 -7.69 -5.51 -1.83
N SER A 29 -6.51 -4.91 -1.80
CA SER A 29 -5.29 -5.61 -1.39
C SER A 29 -4.20 -4.65 -0.91
N LEU A 30 -3.41 -5.14 0.04
CA LEU A 30 -2.20 -4.54 0.57
C LEU A 30 -1.03 -5.49 0.27
N ARG A 31 0.02 -5.03 -0.42
CA ARG A 31 1.20 -5.86 -0.73
C ARG A 31 2.50 -5.07 -0.61
N VAL A 32 3.51 -5.65 0.02
CA VAL A 32 4.88 -5.11 0.00
C VAL A 32 5.67 -5.85 -1.06
N TYR A 33 6.53 -5.12 -1.76
CA TYR A 33 7.49 -5.66 -2.71
C TYR A 33 8.91 -5.31 -2.26
N SER A 34 9.83 -6.25 -2.45
CA SER A 34 11.27 -6.03 -2.42
C SER A 34 11.85 -6.60 -3.71
N ASP A 35 12.69 -5.85 -4.42
CA ASP A 35 13.26 -6.26 -5.71
C ASP A 35 12.23 -6.82 -6.71
N ASN A 36 11.07 -6.16 -6.79
CA ASN A 36 9.92 -6.55 -7.61
C ASN A 36 9.26 -7.90 -7.25
N LYS A 37 9.64 -8.54 -6.14
CA LYS A 37 9.01 -9.73 -5.59
C LYS A 37 8.14 -9.37 -4.40
N SER A 38 6.96 -9.97 -4.30
CA SER A 38 6.11 -9.77 -3.13
C SER A 38 6.72 -10.45 -1.91
N VAL A 39 6.79 -9.72 -0.80
CA VAL A 39 7.25 -10.21 0.51
C VAL A 39 6.11 -10.15 1.52
N THR A 40 6.16 -10.98 2.55
CA THR A 40 5.13 -10.96 3.59
C THR A 40 5.52 -10.00 4.72
N PHE A 41 4.53 -9.37 5.35
CA PHE A 41 4.77 -8.43 6.45
C PHE A 41 5.49 -9.07 7.65
N ALA A 42 5.29 -10.37 7.87
CA ALA A 42 5.92 -11.08 8.98
C ALA A 42 7.43 -11.32 8.77
N GLU A 43 7.92 -11.17 7.54
CA GLU A 43 9.33 -11.35 7.17
C GLU A 43 10.10 -10.04 7.21
N LEU A 44 9.43 -8.90 7.36
CA LEU A 44 10.06 -7.57 7.44
C LEU A 44 10.49 -7.28 8.86
N ASP A 45 11.68 -6.72 9.02
CA ASP A 45 12.06 -6.12 10.29
C ASP A 45 11.34 -4.76 10.50
N VAL A 46 11.49 -4.19 11.69
CA VAL A 46 10.81 -2.94 12.06
C VAL A 46 11.25 -1.76 11.20
N PHE A 47 12.53 -1.73 10.79
CA PHE A 47 13.06 -0.64 9.98
C PHE A 47 12.53 -0.73 8.54
N ASP A 48 12.59 -1.91 7.94
CA ASP A 48 12.11 -2.19 6.59
C ASP A 48 10.59 -1.96 6.48
N LEU A 49 9.83 -2.35 7.51
CA LEU A 49 8.40 -2.06 7.58
C LEU A 49 8.14 -0.55 7.66
N SER A 50 8.90 0.18 8.48
CA SER A 50 8.79 1.63 8.60
C SER A 50 9.12 2.34 7.29
N GLU A 51 10.15 1.87 6.58
CA GLU A 51 10.53 2.39 5.26
C GLU A 51 9.38 2.15 4.25
N ALA A 52 8.88 0.93 4.15
CA ALA A 52 7.78 0.57 3.24
C ALA A 52 6.51 1.40 3.50
N LEU A 53 6.20 1.68 4.76
CA LEU A 53 5.03 2.48 5.17
C LEU A 53 5.20 3.98 4.94
N SER A 54 6.44 4.48 4.84
CA SER A 54 6.71 5.91 4.73
C SER A 54 6.33 6.52 3.37
N ALA A 55 6.30 5.72 2.31
CA ALA A 55 6.00 6.18 0.95
C ALA A 55 5.21 5.12 0.16
N PRO A 56 3.91 4.91 0.47
CA PRO A 56 3.10 3.92 -0.22
C PRO A 56 2.74 4.38 -1.64
N ASP A 57 2.84 3.46 -2.58
CA ASP A 57 2.31 3.61 -3.92
C ASP A 57 0.84 3.23 -3.98
N VAL A 58 0.04 4.15 -4.53
CA VAL A 58 -1.40 4.00 -4.60
C VAL A 58 -1.83 3.74 -6.03
N ILE A 59 -2.54 2.63 -6.24
CA ILE A 59 -3.11 2.27 -7.53
C ILE A 59 -4.64 2.27 -7.42
N PHE A 60 -5.26 3.11 -8.24
CA PHE A 60 -6.71 3.14 -8.47
C PHE A 60 -7.04 2.26 -9.68
N HIS A 61 -8.11 1.48 -9.61
CA HIS A 61 -8.56 0.58 -10.68
C HIS A 61 -10.06 0.72 -10.90
#